data_AF-A0A7C7JCE9-F1
#
_entry.id   AF-A0A7C7JCE9-F1
#
_cell.length_a   1.000
_cell.length_b   1.000
_cell.length_c   1.000
_cell.angle_alpha   90.00
_cell.angle_beta   90.00
_cell.angle_gamma   90.00
#
_symmetry.space_group_name_H-M   'P 1'
#
loop_
_entity.id
_entity.type
_entity.pdbx_description
1 polymer ?
#
loop_
_entity_poly.entity_id
_entity_poly.type
_entity_poly.pdbx_seq_one_letter_code
_entity_poly.pdbx_strand_id
1 'polypeptide(L)'
;MQLDLIEKQRSSEHDTKPLSKNIEHFRAIHYLGSKLRMLEFIKSIADKEDPMQGAIFDLFSGSGSVSQLFSNSRRVISVDIQEYSKVICTAVLMPCSDGRLIEYGEKVRSSPIRSILEEALQPLISYERKIVEAGNKNNLEPVCNFLENCSLYSAIENSSSDCLPELDGALTNTKKAIGKLELMPPLASIYFGGIYFSFEQAVHLDVILQEIKKAPENYKSTLMAAVLSTASDIVNTVGKQFAQPIRP
;
A
#
# COMPACT_ATOMS: atom_id res chain seq x y z
N MET A 1 -12.84 21.24 56.05
CA MET A 1 -11.53 21.88 55.85
C MET A 1 -10.50 20.79 55.55
N GLN A 2 -10.57 20.18 54.37
CA GLN A 2 -9.60 19.20 53.87
C GLN A 2 -9.96 18.81 52.42
N LEU A 3 -9.75 19.72 51.47
CA LEU A 3 -9.77 19.39 50.02
C LEU A 3 -8.66 20.11 49.21
N ASP A 4 -7.79 20.91 49.85
CA ASP A 4 -6.80 21.76 49.14
C ASP A 4 -5.37 21.17 49.06
N LEU A 5 -5.19 19.85 49.14
CA LEU A 5 -3.85 19.24 49.18
C LEU A 5 -3.51 18.28 48.03
N ILE A 6 -4.36 18.15 47.01
CA ILE A 6 -4.10 17.23 45.87
C ILE A 6 -3.71 17.97 44.57
N GLU A 7 -3.90 19.30 44.47
CA GLU A 7 -3.64 20.03 43.21
C GLU A 7 -2.19 20.50 42.98
N LYS A 8 -1.22 20.18 43.86
CA LYS A 8 0.12 20.80 43.79
C LYS A 8 1.30 19.92 43.36
N GLN A 9 1.09 18.76 42.74
CA GLN A 9 2.20 17.93 42.23
C GLN A 9 1.97 17.30 40.85
N ARG A 10 1.71 18.13 39.83
CA ARG A 10 2.00 17.80 38.42
C ARG A 10 2.62 18.98 37.70
N SER A 11 3.79 19.40 38.19
CA SER A 11 4.73 20.20 37.40
C SER A 11 5.73 19.24 36.74
N SER A 12 5.45 18.84 35.51
CA SER A 12 6.49 18.47 34.55
C SER A 12 6.13 19.14 33.24
N GLU A 13 6.98 20.07 32.84
CA GLU A 13 6.93 20.79 31.57
C GLU A 13 6.65 19.82 30.42
N HIS A 14 5.39 19.75 30.00
CA HIS A 14 5.09 19.32 28.66
C HIS A 14 5.54 20.46 27.77
N ASP A 15 6.62 20.22 27.04
CA ASP A 15 7.14 21.04 25.95
C ASP A 15 6.01 21.18 24.90
N THR A 16 5.07 22.10 25.15
CA THR A 16 4.01 22.48 24.23
C THR A 16 4.64 23.37 23.17
N LYS A 17 5.47 22.77 22.31
CA LYS A 17 5.71 23.35 21.01
C LYS A 17 4.35 23.44 20.32
N PRO A 18 3.90 24.63 19.89
CA PRO A 18 2.69 24.71 19.10
C PRO A 18 2.87 23.81 17.88
N LEU A 19 1.97 22.83 17.72
CA LEU A 19 1.83 22.08 16.48
C LEU A 19 1.80 23.11 15.33
N SER A 20 2.75 23.00 14.41
CA SER A 20 2.92 23.95 13.32
C SER A 20 1.58 24.25 12.65
N LYS A 21 1.28 25.54 12.40
CA LYS A 21 0.05 26.02 11.75
C LYS A 21 -0.24 25.40 10.37
N ASN A 22 0.70 24.67 9.80
CA ASN A 22 0.49 23.84 8.61
C ASN A 22 0.45 22.38 9.04
N ILE A 23 -0.74 21.80 9.12
CA ILE A 23 -0.90 20.35 9.17
C ILE A 23 -0.56 19.86 7.77
N GLU A 24 0.58 19.21 7.63
CA GLU A 24 0.91 18.53 6.39
C GLU A 24 -0.05 17.34 6.25
N HIS A 25 -0.98 17.43 5.30
CA HIS A 25 -1.96 16.38 5.07
C HIS A 25 -1.26 15.10 4.62
N PHE A 26 -1.48 14.03 5.37
CA PHE A 26 -0.91 12.73 5.03
C PHE A 26 -1.63 12.17 3.81
N ARG A 27 -0.91 12.01 2.71
CA ARG A 27 -1.42 11.39 1.49
C ARG A 27 -1.05 9.92 1.46
N ALA A 28 -1.94 9.08 1.99
CA ALA A 28 -1.71 7.63 2.04
C ALA A 28 -1.54 7.01 0.65
N ILE A 29 -2.35 7.42 -0.34
CA ILE A 29 -2.24 6.91 -1.71
C ILE A 29 -2.44 8.04 -2.72
N HIS A 30 -1.99 7.80 -3.94
CA HIS A 30 -2.48 8.54 -5.09
C HIS A 30 -3.97 8.20 -5.27
N TYR A 31 -4.87 9.15 -4.97
CA TYR A 31 -6.33 9.00 -5.18
C TYR A 31 -6.92 10.01 -6.18
N LEU A 32 -7.62 9.52 -7.21
CA LEU A 32 -8.28 10.36 -8.21
C LEU A 32 -9.48 11.07 -7.60
N GLY A 33 -9.65 12.34 -7.94
CA GLY A 33 -10.72 13.16 -7.37
C GLY A 33 -10.52 13.48 -5.89
N SER A 34 -9.30 13.28 -5.36
CA SER A 34 -8.93 13.75 -4.03
C SER A 34 -9.18 15.25 -3.87
N LYS A 35 -9.77 15.63 -2.73
CA LYS A 35 -10.17 17.01 -2.44
C LYS A 35 -9.09 17.84 -1.73
N LEU A 36 -7.83 17.38 -1.75
CA LEU A 36 -6.69 18.07 -1.11
C LEU A 36 -6.64 19.58 -1.43
N ARG A 37 -6.91 19.96 -2.69
CA ARG A 37 -6.92 21.38 -3.12
C ARG A 37 -8.12 22.20 -2.64
N MET A 38 -9.17 21.54 -2.14
CA MET A 38 -10.42 22.17 -1.71
C MET A 38 -10.62 22.11 -0.19
N LEU A 39 -9.67 21.55 0.57
CA LEU A 39 -9.85 21.30 2.00
C LEU A 39 -10.13 22.58 2.79
N GLU A 40 -9.38 23.67 2.54
CA GLU A 40 -9.63 24.95 3.21
C GLU A 40 -11.03 25.50 2.91
N PHE A 41 -11.46 25.43 1.66
CA PHE A 41 -12.81 25.85 1.27
C PHE A 41 -13.88 25.00 1.97
N ILE A 42 -13.75 23.67 1.93
CA ILE A 42 -14.68 22.74 2.58
C ILE A 42 -14.76 23.02 4.08
N LYS A 43 -13.61 23.20 4.75
CA LYS A 43 -13.55 23.54 6.18
C LYS A 43 -14.26 24.85 6.47
N SER A 44 -14.00 25.89 5.67
CA SER A 44 -14.58 27.21 5.88
C SER A 44 -16.11 27.19 5.79
N ILE A 45 -16.66 26.43 4.82
CA ILE A 45 -18.11 26.29 4.67
C ILE A 45 -18.68 25.45 5.82
N ALA A 46 -18.08 24.30 6.15
CA ALA A 46 -18.58 23.45 7.24
C ALA A 46 -18.59 24.17 8.61
N ASP A 47 -17.54 24.93 8.93
CA ASP A 47 -17.46 25.69 10.19
C ASP A 47 -18.40 26.89 10.22
N LYS A 48 -18.69 27.50 9.07
CA LYS A 48 -19.68 28.57 8.95
C LYS A 48 -21.11 28.04 9.13
N GLU A 49 -21.45 26.94 8.46
CA GLU A 49 -22.81 26.40 8.46
C GLU A 49 -23.13 25.62 9.75
N ASP A 50 -22.11 25.05 10.41
CA ASP A 50 -22.24 24.40 11.72
C ASP A 50 -21.16 24.89 12.70
N PRO A 51 -21.37 26.08 13.32
CA PRO A 51 -20.43 26.66 14.29
C PRO A 51 -20.29 25.85 15.58
N MET A 52 -21.25 24.97 15.90
CA MET A 52 -21.23 24.12 17.09
C MET A 52 -20.35 22.88 16.93
N GLN A 53 -19.75 22.69 15.74
CA GLN A 53 -18.79 21.63 15.47
C GLN A 53 -19.36 20.22 15.73
N GLY A 54 -20.58 19.99 15.25
CA GLY A 54 -21.21 18.67 15.21
C GLY A 54 -20.43 17.65 14.38
N ALA A 55 -20.89 16.40 14.43
CA ALA A 55 -20.23 15.29 13.75
C ALA A 55 -20.28 15.45 12.21
N ILE A 56 -19.18 15.11 11.54
CA ILE A 56 -19.08 15.07 10.07
C ILE A 56 -19.29 13.64 9.57
N PHE A 57 -20.08 13.51 8.51
CA PHE A 57 -20.32 12.27 7.80
C PHE A 57 -19.70 12.38 6.40
N ASP A 58 -18.54 11.74 6.20
CA ASP A 58 -17.84 11.68 4.92
C ASP A 58 -18.25 10.40 4.19
N LEU A 59 -19.34 10.48 3.41
CA LEU A 59 -20.02 9.32 2.81
C LEU A 59 -19.26 8.68 1.64
N PHE A 60 -18.23 9.35 1.13
CA PHE A 60 -17.39 8.91 0.00
C PHE A 60 -15.93 9.24 0.30
N SER A 61 -15.46 8.70 1.42
CA SER A 61 -14.23 9.13 2.06
C SER A 61 -12.97 8.83 1.25
N GLY A 62 -12.97 7.80 0.39
CA GLY A 62 -11.83 7.41 -0.43
C GLY A 62 -10.55 7.29 0.40
N SER A 63 -9.52 8.07 0.07
CA SER A 63 -8.26 8.14 0.86
C SER A 63 -8.34 8.86 2.22
N GLY A 64 -9.51 9.38 2.61
CA GLY A 64 -9.72 9.99 3.93
C GLY A 64 -9.25 11.44 4.07
N SER A 65 -8.90 12.14 2.99
CA SER A 65 -8.38 13.52 3.07
C SER A 65 -9.30 14.53 3.77
N VAL A 66 -10.62 14.46 3.51
CA VAL A 66 -11.63 15.32 4.16
C VAL A 66 -11.87 14.85 5.59
N SER A 67 -11.99 13.54 5.79
CA SER A 67 -12.11 12.94 7.12
C SER A 67 -10.96 13.35 8.06
N GLN A 68 -9.70 13.28 7.60
CA GLN A 68 -8.52 13.67 8.36
C GLN A 68 -8.52 15.17 8.70
N LEU A 69 -8.99 16.02 7.78
CA LEU A 69 -9.09 17.46 8.03
C LEU A 69 -9.94 17.77 9.26
N PHE A 70 -11.07 17.08 9.41
CA PHE A 70 -12.02 17.33 10.49
C PHE A 70 -11.75 16.51 11.75
N SER A 71 -10.97 15.43 11.69
CA SER A 71 -10.76 14.53 12.84
C SER A 71 -10.08 15.18 14.03
N ASN A 72 -9.39 16.30 13.82
CA ASN A 72 -8.76 17.07 14.90
C ASN A 72 -9.72 17.98 15.67
N SER A 73 -10.90 18.28 15.12
CA SER A 73 -11.84 19.24 15.72
C SER A 73 -13.26 18.70 15.87
N ARG A 74 -13.63 17.64 15.15
CA ARG A 74 -14.99 17.09 15.13
C ARG A 74 -14.94 15.57 15.20
N ARG A 75 -16.02 14.96 15.68
CA ARG A 75 -16.25 13.53 15.48
C ARG A 75 -16.49 13.28 13.99
N VAL A 76 -15.81 12.29 13.41
CA VAL A 76 -15.93 11.95 11.98
C VAL A 76 -16.42 10.52 11.83
N ILE A 77 -17.35 10.33 10.90
CA ILE A 77 -17.75 9.01 10.39
C ILE A 77 -17.39 8.98 8.91
N SER A 78 -16.46 8.10 8.56
CA SER A 78 -15.99 7.90 7.19
C SER A 78 -16.60 6.63 6.61
N VAL A 79 -17.22 6.74 5.44
CA VAL A 79 -17.85 5.64 4.73
C VAL A 79 -17.33 5.62 3.31
N ASP A 80 -17.12 4.41 2.80
CA ASP A 80 -16.84 4.15 1.40
C ASP A 80 -17.20 2.68 1.11
N ILE A 81 -17.49 2.36 -0.15
CA ILE A 81 -17.79 0.98 -0.57
C ILE A 81 -16.52 0.14 -0.69
N GLN A 82 -15.35 0.77 -0.88
CA GLN A 82 -14.10 0.07 -1.15
C GLN A 82 -13.34 -0.23 0.14
N GLU A 83 -12.98 -1.50 0.38
CA GLU A 83 -12.32 -1.93 1.64
C GLU A 83 -10.99 -1.21 1.90
N TYR A 84 -10.22 -0.86 0.85
CA TYR A 84 -8.97 -0.12 1.05
C TYR A 84 -9.21 1.25 1.71
N SER A 85 -10.35 1.90 1.43
CA SER A 85 -10.71 3.19 2.01
C SER A 85 -10.91 3.06 3.51
N LYS A 86 -11.64 2.02 3.94
CA LYS A 86 -11.81 1.67 5.36
C LYS A 86 -10.46 1.41 6.04
N VAL A 87 -9.57 0.65 5.41
CA VAL A 87 -8.22 0.38 5.95
C VAL A 87 -7.44 1.68 6.15
N ILE A 88 -7.36 2.53 5.12
CA ILE A 88 -6.64 3.81 5.17
C ILE A 88 -7.26 4.75 6.21
N CYS A 89 -8.58 4.94 6.18
CA CYS A 89 -9.26 5.81 7.13
C CYS A 89 -9.10 5.31 8.57
N THR A 90 -9.15 4.00 8.82
CA THR A 90 -8.88 3.46 10.15
C THR A 90 -7.47 3.80 10.61
N ALA A 91 -6.45 3.58 9.76
CA ALA A 91 -5.06 3.88 10.11
C ALA A 91 -4.81 5.37 10.38
N VAL A 92 -5.44 6.26 9.61
CA VAL A 92 -5.25 7.72 9.72
C VAL A 92 -6.05 8.34 10.86
N LEU A 93 -7.31 7.91 11.04
CA LEU A 93 -8.23 8.50 12.02
C LEU A 93 -8.11 7.85 13.41
N MET A 94 -7.59 6.62 13.47
CA MET A 94 -7.37 5.87 14.70
C MET A 94 -5.92 5.32 14.71
N PRO A 95 -4.90 6.20 14.71
CA PRO A 95 -3.52 5.77 14.59
C PRO A 95 -3.08 4.90 15.76
N CYS A 96 -2.39 3.80 15.46
CA CYS A 96 -1.76 2.97 16.47
C CYS A 96 -0.50 3.66 17.02
N SER A 97 -0.50 4.00 18.30
CA SER A 97 0.63 4.64 19.01
C SER A 97 1.60 3.65 19.66
N ASP A 98 1.44 2.35 19.41
CA ASP A 98 2.32 1.33 19.97
C ASP A 98 3.68 1.29 19.26
N GLY A 99 4.76 1.58 19.99
CA GLY A 99 6.12 1.57 19.45
C GLY A 99 6.58 0.20 18.92
N ARG A 100 5.98 -0.90 19.37
CA ARG A 100 6.27 -2.27 18.87
C ARG A 100 5.87 -2.46 17.41
N LEU A 101 5.06 -1.56 16.85
CA LEU A 101 4.73 -1.57 15.43
C LEU A 101 5.99 -1.51 14.56
N ILE A 102 7.03 -0.80 15.00
CA ILE A 102 8.30 -0.68 14.27
C ILE A 102 8.99 -2.05 14.12
N GLU A 103 8.85 -2.94 15.11
CA GLU A 103 9.42 -4.29 15.08
C GLU A 103 8.86 -5.16 13.95
N TYR A 104 7.65 -4.85 13.45
CA TYR A 104 7.07 -5.57 12.32
C TYR A 104 7.85 -5.37 11.03
N GLY A 105 8.53 -4.23 10.86
CA GLY A 105 9.43 -4.03 9.73
C GLY A 105 10.55 -5.08 9.71
N GLU A 106 11.17 -5.34 10.86
CA GLU A 106 12.20 -6.38 11.00
C GLU A 106 11.63 -7.80 10.85
N LYS A 107 10.47 -8.09 11.45
CA LYS A 107 9.81 -9.40 11.31
C LYS A 107 9.53 -9.76 9.85
N VAL A 108 9.09 -8.77 9.07
CA VAL A 108 8.86 -8.94 7.63
C VAL A 108 10.19 -9.20 6.91
N ARG A 109 11.23 -8.42 7.19
CA ARG A 109 12.56 -8.57 6.56
C ARG A 109 13.18 -9.94 6.83
N SER A 110 12.98 -10.49 8.03
CA SER A 110 13.48 -11.79 8.44
C SER A 110 12.51 -12.95 8.19
N SER A 111 11.38 -12.72 7.49
CA SER A 111 10.37 -13.77 7.32
C SER A 111 10.92 -14.93 6.48
N PRO A 112 10.78 -16.20 6.92
CA PRO A 112 11.19 -17.35 6.12
C PRO A 112 10.34 -17.52 4.85
N ILE A 113 9.14 -16.91 4.79
CA ILE A 113 8.30 -16.89 3.57
C ILE A 113 9.05 -16.23 2.41
N ARG A 114 9.92 -15.26 2.72
CA ARG A 114 10.69 -14.53 1.72
C ARG A 114 11.52 -15.47 0.85
N SER A 115 12.37 -16.30 1.45
CA SER A 115 13.22 -17.24 0.70
C SER A 115 12.40 -18.21 -0.14
N ILE A 116 11.26 -18.68 0.38
CA ILE A 116 10.39 -19.62 -0.31
C ILE A 116 9.76 -18.98 -1.56
N LEU A 117 9.23 -17.75 -1.42
CA LEU A 117 8.62 -17.05 -2.55
C LEU A 117 9.66 -16.57 -3.56
N GLU A 118 10.80 -16.07 -3.10
CA GLU A 118 11.92 -15.70 -3.98
C GLU A 118 12.40 -16.91 -4.79
N GLU A 119 12.58 -18.07 -4.18
CA GLU A 119 12.97 -19.30 -4.88
C GLU A 119 11.92 -19.73 -5.92
N ALA A 120 10.63 -19.68 -5.56
CA ALA A 120 9.56 -20.05 -6.48
C ALA A 120 9.44 -19.12 -7.69
N LEU A 121 9.72 -17.83 -7.52
CA LEU A 121 9.66 -16.82 -8.58
C LEU A 121 11.01 -16.54 -9.25
N GLN A 122 12.08 -17.18 -8.78
CA GLN A 122 13.43 -16.98 -9.29
C GLN A 122 13.58 -17.11 -10.81
N PRO A 123 12.87 -18.02 -11.53
CA PRO A 123 12.95 -18.07 -12.99
C PRO A 123 12.53 -16.76 -13.66
N LEU A 124 11.42 -16.15 -13.23
CA LEU A 124 10.95 -14.88 -13.78
C LEU A 124 11.79 -13.69 -13.30
N ILE A 125 12.20 -13.66 -12.03
CA ILE A 125 13.09 -12.61 -11.51
C ILE A 125 14.42 -12.58 -12.28
N SER A 126 15.00 -13.75 -12.53
CA SER A 126 16.27 -13.86 -13.27
C SER A 126 16.11 -13.48 -14.73
N TYR A 127 15.00 -13.90 -15.36
CA TYR A 127 14.68 -13.52 -16.74
C TYR A 127 14.49 -12.00 -16.87
N GLU A 128 13.70 -11.39 -15.99
CA GLU A 128 13.44 -9.94 -15.96
C GLU A 128 14.76 -9.15 -15.82
N ARG A 129 15.64 -9.53 -14.90
CA ARG A 129 16.96 -8.89 -14.75
C ARG A 129 17.80 -9.00 -16.02
N LYS A 130 17.84 -10.19 -16.63
CA LYS A 130 18.59 -10.44 -17.88
C LYS A 130 18.09 -9.55 -19.02
N ILE A 131 16.77 -9.40 -19.21
CA ILE A 131 16.23 -8.59 -20.30
C ILE A 131 16.40 -7.09 -20.05
N VAL A 132 16.38 -6.63 -18.79
CA VAL A 132 16.67 -5.22 -18.46
C VAL A 132 18.12 -4.88 -18.81
N GLU A 133 19.07 -5.77 -18.48
CA GLU A 133 20.47 -5.60 -18.89
C GLU A 133 20.66 -5.62 -20.42
N ALA A 134 19.91 -6.46 -21.12
CA ALA A 134 19.91 -6.51 -22.58
C ALA A 134 19.33 -5.23 -23.20
N GLY A 135 18.23 -4.71 -22.64
CA GLY A 135 17.60 -3.46 -23.06
C GLY A 135 18.53 -2.26 -22.90
N ASN A 136 19.30 -2.20 -21.80
CA ASN A 136 20.34 -1.19 -21.60
C ASN A 136 21.46 -1.23 -22.65
N LYS A 137 21.62 -2.36 -23.36
CA LYS A 137 22.55 -2.55 -24.47
C LYS A 137 21.86 -2.42 -25.84
N ASN A 138 20.68 -1.79 -25.89
CA ASN A 138 19.83 -1.61 -27.08
C ASN A 138 19.27 -2.90 -27.70
N ASN A 139 19.25 -4.03 -26.96
CA ASN A 139 18.52 -5.21 -27.39
C ASN A 139 17.09 -5.18 -26.82
N LEU A 140 16.18 -4.56 -27.56
CA LEU A 140 14.81 -4.27 -27.10
C LEU A 140 13.81 -5.39 -27.41
N GLU A 141 14.11 -6.32 -28.32
CA GLU A 141 13.16 -7.36 -28.74
C GLU A 141 12.71 -8.27 -27.57
N PRO A 142 13.61 -8.76 -26.68
CA PRO A 142 13.19 -9.50 -25.48
C PRO A 142 12.38 -8.65 -24.49
N VAL A 143 12.64 -7.34 -24.44
CA VAL A 143 11.92 -6.41 -23.55
C VAL A 143 10.48 -6.22 -24.04
N CYS A 144 10.29 -5.98 -25.34
CA CYS A 144 8.96 -5.87 -25.93
C CYS A 144 8.17 -7.17 -25.78
N ASN A 145 8.80 -8.32 -26.07
CA ASN A 145 8.15 -9.62 -25.91
C ASN A 145 7.70 -9.87 -24.45
N PHE A 146 8.51 -9.48 -23.48
CA PHE A 146 8.17 -9.56 -22.07
C PHE A 146 6.98 -8.68 -21.71
N LEU A 147 6.97 -7.40 -22.10
CA LEU A 147 5.87 -6.48 -21.77
C LEU A 147 4.52 -6.97 -22.31
N GLU A 148 4.52 -7.68 -23.43
CA GLU A 148 3.30 -8.23 -24.04
C GLU A 148 2.88 -9.57 -23.42
N ASN A 149 3.83 -10.41 -22.98
CA ASN A 149 3.56 -11.82 -22.68
C ASN A 149 3.94 -12.28 -21.26
N CYS A 150 4.43 -11.40 -20.38
CA CYS A 150 4.90 -11.78 -19.04
C CYS A 150 3.77 -12.12 -18.03
N SER A 151 2.50 -12.05 -18.42
CA SER A 151 1.37 -12.29 -17.52
C SER A 151 1.40 -13.71 -16.93
N LEU A 152 1.83 -13.80 -15.67
CA LEU A 152 1.86 -15.06 -14.93
C LEU A 152 0.46 -15.61 -14.70
N TYR A 153 -0.53 -14.74 -14.46
CA TYR A 153 -1.94 -15.14 -14.41
C TYR A 153 -2.39 -15.85 -15.68
N SER A 154 -2.10 -15.28 -16.86
CA SER A 154 -2.46 -15.89 -18.16
C SER A 154 -1.77 -17.23 -18.39
N ALA A 155 -0.50 -17.35 -17.98
CA ALA A 155 0.24 -18.61 -18.03
C ALA A 155 -0.36 -19.68 -17.10
N ILE A 156 -0.85 -19.29 -15.92
CA ILE A 156 -1.54 -20.20 -14.98
C ILE A 156 -2.85 -20.72 -15.60
N GLU A 157 -3.65 -19.85 -16.21
CA GLU A 157 -4.91 -20.18 -16.91
C GLU A 157 -4.71 -20.96 -18.24
N ASN A 158 -3.47 -21.30 -18.62
CA ASN A 158 -3.12 -22.01 -19.86
C ASN A 158 -3.57 -21.27 -21.14
N SER A 159 -3.54 -19.94 -21.15
CA SER A 159 -3.73 -19.18 -22.38
C SER A 159 -2.50 -19.34 -23.27
N SER A 160 -2.68 -19.73 -24.53
CA SER A 160 -1.58 -19.79 -25.51
C SER A 160 -1.05 -18.38 -25.78
N SER A 161 0.25 -18.18 -25.66
CA SER A 161 0.92 -16.93 -26.06
C SER A 161 2.06 -17.24 -27.02
N ASP A 162 2.19 -16.46 -28.08
CA ASP A 162 3.36 -16.46 -28.97
C ASP A 162 4.49 -15.70 -28.25
N CYS A 163 5.06 -16.31 -27.21
CA CYS A 163 6.17 -15.74 -26.46
C CYS A 163 7.51 -16.41 -26.79
N LEU A 164 8.61 -15.71 -26.52
CA LEU A 164 9.94 -16.26 -26.76
C LEU A 164 10.19 -17.50 -25.88
N PRO A 165 10.92 -18.53 -26.37
CA PRO A 165 11.10 -19.80 -25.63
C PRO A 165 11.72 -19.63 -24.23
N GLU A 166 12.59 -18.64 -24.04
CA GLU A 166 13.16 -18.36 -22.73
C GLU A 166 12.13 -17.82 -21.72
N LEU A 167 11.21 -16.96 -22.18
CA LEU A 167 10.12 -16.43 -21.36
C LEU A 167 9.10 -17.53 -21.05
N ASP A 168 8.71 -18.34 -22.04
CA ASP A 168 7.83 -19.50 -21.85
C ASP A 168 8.40 -20.47 -20.81
N GLY A 169 9.71 -20.75 -20.91
CA GLY A 169 10.44 -21.55 -19.94
C GLY A 169 10.39 -20.97 -18.53
N ALA A 170 10.61 -19.65 -18.39
CA ALA A 170 10.52 -18.97 -17.10
C ALA A 170 9.11 -19.03 -16.50
N LEU A 171 8.07 -18.71 -17.29
CA LEU A 171 6.67 -18.78 -16.89
C LEU A 171 6.27 -20.20 -16.47
N THR A 172 6.62 -21.20 -17.27
CA THR A 172 6.30 -22.61 -17.00
C THR A 172 6.99 -23.11 -15.72
N ASN A 173 8.26 -22.74 -15.51
CA ASN A 173 9.00 -23.14 -14.32
C ASN A 173 8.44 -22.46 -13.06
N THR A 174 8.14 -21.16 -13.12
CA THR A 174 7.51 -20.44 -12.00
C THR A 174 6.11 -20.97 -11.70
N LYS A 175 5.28 -21.24 -12.71
CA LYS A 175 3.96 -21.89 -12.54
C LYS A 175 4.07 -23.20 -11.78
N LYS A 176 5.01 -24.07 -12.19
CA LYS A 176 5.24 -25.36 -11.51
C LYS A 176 5.72 -25.18 -10.07
N ALA A 177 6.58 -24.20 -9.80
CA ALA A 177 7.08 -23.91 -8.47
C ALA A 177 5.96 -23.39 -7.55
N ILE A 178 5.16 -22.42 -8.02
CA ILE A 178 4.00 -21.89 -7.30
C ILE A 178 2.99 -22.99 -6.99
N GLY A 179 2.72 -23.89 -7.94
CA GLY A 179 1.81 -25.02 -7.74
C GLY A 179 2.24 -26.03 -6.67
N LYS A 180 3.48 -25.96 -6.17
CA LYS A 180 4.02 -26.79 -5.09
C LYS A 180 4.08 -26.07 -3.74
N LEU A 181 3.71 -24.79 -3.68
CA LEU A 181 3.77 -24.02 -2.44
C LEU A 181 2.68 -24.49 -1.47
N GLU A 182 3.09 -24.82 -0.25
CA GLU A 182 2.17 -25.07 0.88
C GLU A 182 1.90 -23.77 1.67
N LEU A 183 1.78 -22.65 0.94
CA LEU A 183 1.57 -21.31 1.49
C LEU A 183 0.39 -20.64 0.82
N MET A 184 0.01 -19.45 1.32
CA MET A 184 -0.93 -18.63 0.57
C MET A 184 -0.35 -18.28 -0.81
N PRO A 185 -1.17 -18.34 -1.88
CA PRO A 185 -0.71 -17.96 -3.20
C PRO A 185 -0.15 -16.52 -3.23
N PRO A 186 0.96 -16.28 -3.93
CA PRO A 186 1.55 -14.94 -4.08
C PRO A 186 0.72 -14.10 -5.08
N LEU A 187 -0.42 -13.58 -4.62
CA LEU A 187 -1.40 -12.90 -5.45
C LEU A 187 -0.84 -11.62 -6.10
N ALA A 188 0.00 -10.86 -5.40
CA ALA A 188 0.60 -9.66 -5.98
C ALA A 188 1.47 -10.02 -7.17
N SER A 189 2.26 -11.08 -7.05
CA SER A 189 3.11 -11.59 -8.12
C SER A 189 2.33 -12.18 -9.28
N ILE A 190 1.26 -12.93 -9.00
CA ILE A 190 0.42 -13.55 -10.04
C ILE A 190 -0.30 -12.50 -10.90
N TYR A 191 -0.92 -11.49 -10.25
CA TYR A 191 -1.78 -10.55 -10.94
C TYR A 191 -1.05 -9.28 -11.42
N PHE A 192 0.03 -8.88 -10.75
CA PHE A 192 0.63 -7.56 -10.95
C PHE A 192 2.15 -7.59 -11.23
N GLY A 193 2.82 -8.73 -11.05
CA GLY A 193 4.24 -8.92 -11.38
C GLY A 193 4.51 -8.82 -12.88
N GLY A 194 5.64 -8.23 -13.25
CA GLY A 194 6.05 -7.95 -14.63
C GLY A 194 5.29 -6.79 -15.30
N ILE A 195 4.05 -6.52 -14.87
CA ILE A 195 3.16 -5.52 -15.48
C ILE A 195 3.20 -4.19 -14.73
N TYR A 196 2.97 -4.22 -13.40
CA TYR A 196 2.90 -3.03 -12.56
C TYR A 196 4.05 -2.92 -11.57
N PHE A 197 4.60 -4.06 -11.19
CA PHE A 197 5.76 -4.18 -10.33
C PHE A 197 6.72 -5.16 -10.99
N SER A 198 8.02 -4.97 -10.80
CA SER A 198 8.97 -6.07 -11.08
C SER A 198 8.56 -7.33 -10.32
N PHE A 199 8.93 -8.51 -10.81
CA PHE A 199 8.60 -9.75 -10.10
C PHE A 199 9.21 -9.76 -8.69
N GLU A 200 10.40 -9.18 -8.52
CA GLU A 200 11.04 -9.02 -7.20
C GLU A 200 10.24 -8.12 -6.26
N GLN A 201 9.78 -6.95 -6.74
CA GLN A 201 8.91 -6.07 -5.94
C GLN A 201 7.59 -6.74 -5.58
N ALA A 202 6.99 -7.48 -6.51
CA ALA A 202 5.74 -8.19 -6.26
C ALA A 202 5.90 -9.29 -5.20
N VAL A 203 7.02 -10.02 -5.21
CA VAL A 203 7.36 -10.98 -4.14
C VAL A 203 7.47 -10.27 -2.79
N HIS A 204 8.15 -9.13 -2.72
CA HIS A 204 8.23 -8.37 -1.47
C HIS A 204 6.84 -7.95 -0.95
N LEU A 205 5.95 -7.51 -1.84
CA LEU A 205 4.56 -7.20 -1.48
C LEU A 205 3.83 -8.43 -0.93
N ASP A 206 3.97 -9.60 -1.58
CA ASP A 206 3.36 -10.84 -1.11
C ASP A 206 3.87 -11.26 0.27
N VAL A 207 5.18 -11.15 0.54
CA VAL A 207 5.77 -11.42 1.85
C VAL A 207 5.17 -10.49 2.91
N ILE A 208 5.14 -9.18 2.64
CA ILE A 208 4.56 -8.18 3.55
C ILE A 208 3.09 -8.52 3.83
N LEU A 209 2.28 -8.79 2.80
CA LEU A 209 0.86 -9.08 2.94
C LEU A 209 0.61 -10.37 3.73
N GLN A 210 1.42 -11.40 3.55
CA GLN A 210 1.31 -12.66 4.32
C GLN A 210 1.69 -12.47 5.79
N GLU A 211 2.71 -11.66 6.09
CA GLU A 211 3.10 -11.36 7.48
C GLU A 211 2.08 -10.46 8.19
N ILE A 212 1.49 -9.48 7.50
CA ILE A 212 0.43 -8.63 8.07
C ILE A 212 -0.77 -9.47 8.50
N LYS A 213 -1.12 -10.54 7.79
CA LYS A 213 -2.22 -11.44 8.19
C LYS A 213 -1.98 -12.11 9.54
N LYS A 214 -0.71 -12.33 9.92
CA LYS A 214 -0.29 -12.92 11.20
C LYS A 214 -0.18 -11.88 12.31
N ALA A 215 -0.23 -10.59 11.99
CA ALA A 215 -0.14 -9.52 12.99
C ALA A 215 -1.40 -9.45 13.88
N PRO A 216 -1.28 -8.95 15.12
CA PRO A 216 -2.41 -8.58 15.96
C PRO A 216 -3.37 -7.62 15.25
N GLU A 217 -4.67 -7.80 15.51
CA GLU A 217 -5.73 -7.08 14.81
C GLU A 217 -5.59 -5.55 14.92
N ASN A 218 -5.16 -5.05 16.08
CA ASN A 218 -4.94 -3.63 16.32
C ASN A 218 -3.82 -3.01 15.48
N TYR A 219 -2.94 -3.81 14.87
CA TYR A 219 -1.88 -3.32 13.98
C TYR A 219 -2.22 -3.46 12.51
N LYS A 220 -3.14 -4.37 12.14
CA LYS A 220 -3.38 -4.74 10.75
C LYS A 220 -3.73 -3.55 9.86
N SER A 221 -4.64 -2.67 10.28
CA SER A 221 -5.03 -1.52 9.46
C SER A 221 -3.86 -0.57 9.21
N THR A 222 -3.03 -0.33 10.22
CA THR A 222 -1.86 0.57 10.09
C THR A 222 -0.80 -0.04 9.18
N LEU A 223 -0.45 -1.32 9.38
CA LEU A 223 0.50 -2.02 8.53
C LEU A 223 -0.01 -2.17 7.09
N MET A 224 -1.31 -2.46 6.92
CA MET A 224 -1.93 -2.57 5.61
C MET A 224 -1.97 -1.23 4.89
N ALA A 225 -2.28 -0.13 5.59
CA ALA A 225 -2.20 1.21 5.02
C ALA A 225 -0.77 1.57 4.58
N ALA A 226 0.25 1.16 5.35
CA ALA A 226 1.65 1.38 4.99
C ALA A 226 2.05 0.62 3.70
N VAL A 227 1.65 -0.65 3.54
CA VAL A 227 1.94 -1.39 2.29
C VAL A 227 1.12 -0.89 1.11
N LEU A 228 -0.13 -0.46 1.31
CA LEU A 228 -0.93 0.18 0.25
C LEU A 228 -0.30 1.49 -0.22
N SER A 229 0.20 2.30 0.72
CA SER A 229 0.94 3.52 0.44
C SER A 229 2.22 3.23 -0.36
N THR A 230 3.00 2.25 0.11
CA THR A 230 4.22 1.80 -0.57
C THR A 230 3.92 1.32 -1.99
N ALA A 231 2.90 0.47 -2.17
CA ALA A 231 2.48 -0.02 -3.48
C ALA A 231 2.06 1.14 -4.40
N SER A 232 1.31 2.12 -3.88
CA SER A 232 0.91 3.31 -4.63
C SER A 232 2.09 4.17 -5.08
N ASP A 233 3.20 4.16 -4.35
CA ASP A 233 4.38 4.98 -4.65
C ASP A 233 5.30 4.32 -5.68
N ILE A 234 5.49 2.99 -5.57
CA ILE A 234 6.43 2.24 -6.41
C ILE A 234 5.81 1.70 -7.70
N VAL A 235 4.49 1.73 -7.82
CA VAL A 235 3.77 1.16 -8.98
C VAL A 235 4.21 1.83 -10.29
N ASN A 236 4.54 1.00 -11.28
CA ASN A 236 4.90 1.44 -12.62
C ASN A 236 3.65 1.62 -13.49
N THR A 237 3.03 2.80 -13.44
CA THR A 237 1.81 3.11 -14.22
C THR A 237 1.83 4.52 -14.79
N VAL A 238 1.22 4.69 -15.95
CA VAL A 238 0.97 6.03 -16.52
C VAL A 238 -0.12 6.71 -15.70
N GLY A 239 0.17 7.91 -15.17
CA GLY A 239 -0.78 8.71 -14.40
C GLY A 239 -1.08 8.22 -12.98
N LYS A 240 -0.38 7.17 -12.47
CA LYS A 240 -0.43 6.63 -11.09
C LYS A 240 -1.80 6.16 -10.56
N GLN A 241 -2.88 6.28 -11.33
CA GLN A 241 -4.26 6.15 -10.82
C GLN A 241 -5.07 5.07 -11.52
N PHE A 242 -4.93 4.94 -12.84
CA PHE A 242 -5.78 4.05 -13.63
C PHE A 242 -5.23 2.64 -13.75
N ALA A 243 -4.15 2.32 -13.02
CA ALA A 243 -3.41 1.08 -13.20
C ALA A 243 -3.28 0.76 -14.70
N GLN A 244 -2.87 1.74 -15.51
CA GLN A 244 -2.67 1.48 -16.93
C GLN A 244 -1.27 0.90 -17.09
N PRO A 245 -1.16 -0.35 -17.55
CA PRO A 245 0.13 -0.97 -17.77
C PRO A 245 0.85 -0.29 -18.92
N ILE A 246 2.17 -0.30 -18.89
CA ILE A 246 2.96 0.15 -20.03
C ILE A 246 2.67 -0.79 -21.20
N ARG A 247 2.33 -0.21 -22.35
CA ARG A 247 2.31 -0.92 -23.63
C ARG A 247 3.45 -0.38 -24.50
N PRO A 248 4.31 -1.25 -25.05
CA PRO A 248 5.35 -0.84 -25.99
C PRO A 248 4.75 -0.24 -27.28
#